data_AF-U1JIL1-F1
#
_entry.id   AF-U1JIL1-F1
#
_cell.length_a   1.000
_cell.length_b   1.000
_cell.length_c   1.000
_cell.angle_alpha   90.00
_cell.angle_beta   90.00
_cell.angle_gamma   90.00
#
_symmetry.space_group_name_H-M   'P 1'
#
loop_
_entity.id
_entity.type
_entity.pdbx_description
1 polymer ?
#
loop_
_entity_poly.entity_id
_entity_poly.type
_entity_poly.pdbx_seq_one_letter_code
_entity_poly.pdbx_strand_id
1 'polypeptide(L)'
;MKQLLLVLLLSVSITWLLGCSEKNIITGPELNANTNTTPPSAPPYQVGDDIPALAYIEHNETYNAESVIPPQCYTKTNGVNNPCYACHQTDRTDLNRPNQMADGNLQGDYEFSDLGVKNHWKNLFVDRTDLIKGISDKKILDWINQDNYSEFIKKQQANSQWLGEITPIKNLAYPEKAFNSQGFAKDGSGWVAFNYKPFPSTFWPTNGSTGDVMIRLPSAFREVKGVYNQDAYLANLSLVELALKGLETISTPPINEQRVGTDLNSDGKLTTINHITKQSNYVGDATAELAYQLYPEGTEFLHTVRYIGVDSNGAIFNAPRMKEVRYMKKHNFKSKQELGTSYYREAKEKSFENLPQTLYLGDQGINNSFGWTINGYIEDAQGKLRPQHKQELAFCNGCHKTVGSTYDQTFSFARKVTGKKGWGYIDLKSMTDVPNKGETDGEFLTYMTRVGGGDEFRQNQEMLMRWFNADGKLNTEKVKATRNLYELITPSPERALALNKAYLSIVKEQSYLFGRDATLVKAHNVLEQVNDSQQPLKPEHRYVWDMQLAWTE
;
A
#
# COMPACT_ATOMS: atom_id res chain seq x y z
N MET A 1 -9.62 73.68 -9.13
CA MET A 1 -10.62 73.83 -8.04
C MET A 1 -10.69 72.50 -7.29
N LYS A 2 -10.35 72.52 -6.00
CA LYS A 2 -10.48 71.47 -4.97
C LYS A 2 -9.66 70.17 -5.10
N GLN A 3 -8.53 70.20 -4.38
CA GLN A 3 -7.87 69.08 -3.72
C GLN A 3 -8.84 68.32 -2.79
N LEU A 4 -8.61 67.01 -2.61
CA LEU A 4 -8.90 66.36 -1.34
C LEU A 4 -7.79 65.33 -1.04
N LEU A 5 -6.93 65.69 -0.08
CA LEU A 5 -6.02 64.82 0.64
C LEU A 5 -6.85 63.93 1.57
N LEU A 6 -6.60 62.61 1.58
CA LEU A 6 -7.02 61.74 2.67
C LEU A 6 -5.78 61.25 3.40
N VAL A 7 -5.56 61.82 4.58
CA VAL A 7 -4.59 61.38 5.59
C VAL A 7 -5.28 60.31 6.42
N LEU A 8 -4.72 59.10 6.49
CA LEU A 8 -5.12 58.12 7.50
C LEU A 8 -3.88 57.70 8.30
N LEU A 9 -3.97 57.95 9.60
CA LEU A 9 -2.93 57.75 10.60
C LEU A 9 -2.59 56.26 10.80
N LEU A 10 -1.30 55.94 10.76
CA LEU A 10 -0.76 54.70 11.34
C LEU A 10 -0.56 54.91 12.85
N SER A 11 -1.37 54.24 13.67
CA SER A 11 -1.13 54.06 15.10
C SER A 11 -0.17 52.90 15.32
N VAL A 12 1.09 53.21 15.62
CA VAL A 12 2.12 52.26 16.07
C VAL A 12 1.96 52.05 17.57
N SER A 13 1.45 50.87 17.97
CA SER A 13 1.40 50.45 19.38
C SER A 13 2.74 49.84 19.79
N ILE A 14 3.59 50.65 20.42
CA ILE A 14 4.82 50.21 21.09
C ILE A 14 4.42 49.66 22.48
N THR A 15 4.47 48.35 22.67
CA THR A 15 4.33 47.72 23.99
C THR A 15 5.70 47.67 24.67
N TRP A 16 5.83 48.43 25.77
CA TRP A 16 6.95 48.38 26.68
C TRP A 16 6.77 47.18 27.63
N LEU A 17 7.69 46.21 27.58
CA LEU A 17 7.82 45.19 28.61
C LEU A 17 8.72 45.74 29.74
N LEU A 18 8.10 46.21 30.82
CA LEU A 18 8.77 46.51 32.08
C LEU A 18 8.82 45.22 32.92
N GLY A 19 10.04 44.75 33.20
CA GLY A 19 10.28 43.72 34.20
C GLY A 19 10.08 44.25 35.61
N CYS A 20 9.44 43.45 36.46
CA CYS A 20 9.41 43.66 37.91
C CYS A 20 9.72 42.35 38.65
N SER A 21 10.52 42.57 39.68
CA SER A 21 11.20 41.66 40.59
C SER A 21 10.29 40.97 41.63
N GLU A 22 10.83 39.87 42.16
CA GLU A 22 10.51 39.06 43.34
C GLU A 22 9.73 39.64 44.55
N LYS A 23 9.06 38.67 45.23
CA LYS A 23 8.72 38.50 46.67
C LYS A 23 7.46 39.16 47.26
N ASN A 24 6.45 38.34 47.61
CA ASN A 24 6.32 37.74 48.96
C ASN A 24 5.02 36.91 49.16
N ILE A 25 5.26 35.67 49.59
CA ILE A 25 4.52 34.75 50.48
C ILE A 25 3.25 35.29 51.17
N ILE A 26 2.13 34.56 51.03
CA ILE A 26 1.13 34.35 52.09
C ILE A 26 0.76 32.86 52.15
N THR A 27 0.88 32.32 53.36
CA THR A 27 0.67 30.95 53.83
C THR A 27 -0.80 30.52 53.85
N GLY A 28 -1.09 29.29 53.42
CA GLY A 28 -2.33 28.55 53.69
C GLY A 28 -2.01 27.13 54.19
N PRO A 29 -2.87 26.53 55.03
CA PRO A 29 -2.45 25.49 55.98
C PRO A 29 -2.31 24.09 55.37
N GLU A 30 -1.40 23.33 55.99
CA GLU A 30 -1.02 21.94 55.72
C GLU A 30 -2.24 21.00 55.62
N LEU A 31 -2.37 20.33 54.47
CA LEU A 31 -3.11 19.09 54.35
C LEU A 31 -2.11 17.94 54.31
N ASN A 32 -2.05 17.20 55.42
CA ASN A 32 -1.38 15.92 55.55
C ASN A 32 -1.89 14.96 54.46
N ALA A 33 -1.07 14.69 53.45
CA ALA A 33 -1.21 13.54 52.59
C ALA A 33 -0.14 12.51 52.96
N ASN A 34 -0.47 11.66 53.94
CA ASN A 34 0.13 10.33 54.06
C ASN A 34 -0.22 9.56 52.77
N THR A 35 0.64 9.67 51.77
CA THR A 35 0.69 8.68 50.69
C THR A 35 1.97 7.90 50.87
N ASN A 36 1.81 6.64 51.31
CA ASN A 36 2.80 5.60 51.10
C ASN A 36 2.99 5.47 49.58
N THR A 37 3.83 6.33 49.00
CA THR A 37 4.35 6.14 47.66
C THR A 37 5.48 5.13 47.81
N THR A 38 5.15 3.87 47.50
CA THR A 38 6.18 2.90 47.13
C THR A 38 7.11 3.60 46.13
N PRO A 39 8.44 3.59 46.33
CA PRO A 39 9.35 4.20 45.36
C PRO A 39 9.03 3.62 43.97
N PRO A 40 9.10 4.41 42.89
CA PRO A 40 8.85 3.89 41.55
C PRO A 40 9.73 2.65 41.38
N SER A 41 9.12 1.49 41.15
CA SER A 41 9.89 0.30 40.81
C SER A 41 10.80 0.67 39.65
N ALA A 42 12.06 0.23 39.69
CA ALA A 42 12.98 0.44 38.58
C ALA A 42 12.28 0.10 37.26
N PRO A 43 12.46 0.90 36.19
CA PRO A 43 11.76 0.65 34.93
C PRO A 43 12.09 -0.77 34.45
N PRO A 44 11.08 -1.51 33.94
CA PRO A 44 11.23 -2.92 33.59
C PRO A 44 12.22 -3.16 32.43
N TYR A 45 12.59 -2.08 31.72
CA TYR A 45 13.55 -2.07 30.64
C TYR A 45 14.54 -0.91 30.79
N GLN A 46 15.78 -1.13 30.37
CA GLN A 46 16.87 -0.16 30.32
C GLN A 46 17.27 0.13 28.86
N VAL A 47 17.94 1.26 28.63
CA VAL A 47 18.52 1.58 27.33
C VAL A 47 19.56 0.51 26.96
N GLY A 48 19.32 -0.20 25.86
CA GLY A 48 20.18 -1.30 25.39
C GLY A 48 19.55 -2.69 25.55
N ASP A 49 18.44 -2.82 26.27
CA ASP A 49 17.69 -4.07 26.34
C ASP A 49 17.07 -4.43 24.98
N ASP A 50 16.86 -5.72 24.74
CA ASP A 50 16.01 -6.17 23.62
C ASP A 50 14.53 -6.04 24.02
N ILE A 51 14.03 -4.81 23.93
CA ILE A 51 12.66 -4.45 24.31
C ILE A 51 11.68 -5.07 23.31
N PRO A 52 10.69 -5.88 23.75
CA PRO A 52 9.66 -6.44 22.88
C PRO A 52 8.79 -5.36 22.23
N ALA A 53 8.29 -5.60 21.01
CA ALA A 53 7.42 -4.65 20.31
C ALA A 53 6.16 -4.27 21.10
N LEU A 54 5.56 -5.22 21.81
CA LEU A 54 4.38 -4.97 22.65
C LEU A 54 4.67 -3.97 23.78
N ALA A 55 5.89 -3.94 24.34
CA ALA A 55 6.23 -2.99 25.39
C ALA A 55 6.15 -1.55 24.90
N TYR A 56 6.59 -1.26 23.67
CA TYR A 56 6.41 0.07 23.06
C TYR A 56 4.94 0.46 22.92
N ILE A 57 4.07 -0.50 22.56
CA ILE A 57 2.63 -0.27 22.42
C ILE A 57 1.99 -0.04 23.80
N GLU A 58 2.28 -0.89 24.78
CA GLU A 58 1.72 -0.85 26.14
C GLU A 58 2.10 0.44 26.88
N HIS A 59 3.32 0.93 26.65
CA HIS A 59 3.82 2.18 27.26
C HIS A 59 3.59 3.42 26.38
N ASN A 60 2.93 3.28 25.22
CA ASN A 60 2.68 4.37 24.26
C ASN A 60 3.98 5.09 23.79
N GLU A 61 5.07 4.34 23.72
CA GLU A 61 6.39 4.82 23.28
C GLU A 61 6.56 4.65 21.78
N THR A 62 7.19 5.63 21.13
CA THR A 62 7.45 5.57 19.69
C THR A 62 8.75 4.83 19.43
N TYR A 63 8.66 3.65 18.79
CA TYR A 63 9.82 2.85 18.42
C TYR A 63 10.51 3.40 17.17
N ASN A 64 9.73 3.62 16.09
CA ASN A 64 10.24 4.11 14.81
C ASN A 64 9.36 5.29 14.34
N ALA A 65 9.83 6.52 14.61
CA ALA A 65 9.13 7.74 14.20
C ALA A 65 9.15 7.97 12.68
N GLU A 66 10.02 7.26 11.95
CA GLU A 66 10.10 7.25 10.48
C GLU A 66 9.70 5.90 9.88
N SER A 67 8.70 5.25 10.47
CA SER A 67 8.10 4.02 9.93
C SER A 67 7.52 4.17 8.51
N VAL A 68 7.43 5.39 8.00
CA VAL A 68 7.13 5.69 6.60
C VAL A 68 8.26 5.33 5.63
N ILE A 69 9.50 5.10 6.10
CA ILE A 69 10.63 4.60 5.29
C ILE A 69 10.56 3.07 5.28
N PRO A 70 10.09 2.42 4.21
CA PRO A 70 9.91 0.97 4.18
C PRO A 70 11.26 0.22 4.26
N PRO A 71 11.27 -1.06 4.67
CA PRO A 71 12.49 -1.86 4.78
C PRO A 71 13.27 -1.96 3.47
N GLN A 72 12.57 -1.91 2.34
CA GLN A 72 13.14 -1.94 0.99
C GLN A 72 14.15 -0.81 0.75
N CYS A 73 13.96 0.36 1.37
CA CYS A 73 14.85 1.51 1.21
C CYS A 73 16.24 1.27 1.81
N TYR A 74 16.42 0.27 2.66
CA TYR A 74 17.72 -0.09 3.24
C TYR A 74 18.47 -1.13 2.40
N THR A 75 18.00 -1.48 1.21
CA THR A 75 18.72 -2.43 0.33
C THR A 75 20.15 -1.97 0.02
N LYS A 76 21.11 -2.91 -0.02
CA LYS A 76 22.48 -2.65 -0.49
C LYS A 76 22.54 -2.64 -2.01
N THR A 77 22.59 -1.48 -2.64
CA THR A 77 22.67 -1.39 -4.11
C THR A 77 24.02 -1.87 -4.66
N ASN A 78 25.10 -1.74 -3.88
CA ASN A 78 26.49 -1.98 -4.30
C ASN A 78 26.86 -1.23 -5.60
N GLY A 79 26.26 -0.05 -5.81
CA GLY A 79 26.49 0.78 -7.00
C GLY A 79 25.86 0.26 -8.30
N VAL A 80 25.26 -0.94 -8.32
CA VAL A 80 24.79 -1.59 -9.57
C VAL A 80 23.35 -2.15 -9.52
N ASN A 81 22.89 -2.60 -8.35
CA ASN A 81 21.58 -3.23 -8.20
C ASN A 81 20.56 -2.18 -7.79
N ASN A 82 19.52 -1.97 -8.61
CA ASN A 82 18.52 -0.94 -8.37
C ASN A 82 17.13 -1.54 -8.22
N PRO A 83 16.65 -1.80 -6.99
CA PRO A 83 15.23 -2.02 -6.73
C PRO A 83 14.46 -0.71 -6.51
N CYS A 84 15.14 0.39 -6.19
CA CYS A 84 14.55 1.68 -5.83
C CYS A 84 13.76 2.33 -6.98
N TYR A 85 14.11 2.05 -8.24
CA TYR A 85 13.40 2.59 -9.40
C TYR A 85 11.92 2.18 -9.44
N ALA A 86 11.52 1.05 -8.85
CA ALA A 86 10.12 0.67 -8.82
C ALA A 86 9.25 1.64 -7.99
N CYS A 87 9.88 2.43 -7.10
CA CYS A 87 9.20 3.40 -6.25
C CYS A 87 9.51 4.84 -6.66
N HIS A 88 10.81 5.17 -6.76
CA HIS A 88 11.30 6.53 -6.95
C HIS A 88 11.42 6.89 -8.42
N GLN A 89 10.61 7.84 -8.87
CA GLN A 89 10.46 8.19 -10.27
C GLN A 89 10.31 9.70 -10.47
N THR A 90 10.66 10.16 -11.66
CA THR A 90 10.43 11.55 -12.06
C THR A 90 10.00 11.57 -13.50
N ASP A 91 8.69 11.71 -13.70
CA ASP A 91 8.14 11.93 -15.03
C ASP A 91 8.26 13.41 -15.38
N ARG A 92 9.10 13.71 -16.38
CA ARG A 92 9.26 15.06 -16.93
C ARG A 92 8.54 15.24 -18.26
N THR A 93 7.89 14.20 -18.75
CA THR A 93 7.32 14.13 -20.11
C THR A 93 5.82 14.39 -20.10
N ASP A 94 5.08 13.81 -19.14
CA ASP A 94 3.66 14.10 -18.97
C ASP A 94 3.46 15.31 -18.06
N LEU A 95 3.41 16.50 -18.68
CA LEU A 95 3.14 17.75 -17.96
C LEU A 95 1.76 17.79 -17.31
N ASN A 96 0.83 16.89 -17.65
CA ASN A 96 -0.52 16.82 -17.09
C ASN A 96 -0.65 15.80 -15.96
N ARG A 97 0.41 15.04 -15.65
CA ARG A 97 0.44 14.09 -14.54
C ARG A 97 0.05 14.77 -13.21
N PRO A 98 -0.94 14.23 -12.46
CA PRO A 98 -1.31 14.77 -11.16
C PRO A 98 -0.26 14.52 -10.07
N ASN A 99 0.43 13.37 -10.12
CA ASN A 99 1.55 13.10 -9.23
C ASN A 99 2.76 13.92 -9.69
N GLN A 100 3.15 14.90 -8.87
CA GLN A 100 4.25 15.84 -9.13
C GLN A 100 5.48 15.53 -8.27
N MET A 101 5.50 14.39 -7.58
CA MET A 101 6.68 13.97 -6.83
C MET A 101 7.83 13.69 -7.80
N ALA A 102 8.95 14.39 -7.61
CA ALA A 102 10.14 14.30 -8.42
C ALA A 102 11.28 13.70 -7.60
N ASP A 103 11.16 12.42 -7.26
CA ASP A 103 12.05 11.72 -6.31
C ASP A 103 13.02 10.74 -6.98
N GLY A 104 13.16 10.78 -8.30
CA GLY A 104 14.02 9.87 -9.05
C GLY A 104 15.52 9.97 -8.69
N ASN A 105 15.96 11.09 -8.12
CA ASN A 105 17.31 11.24 -7.57
C ASN A 105 17.57 10.27 -6.40
N LEU A 106 16.53 9.90 -5.64
CA LEU A 106 16.64 8.96 -4.51
C LEU A 106 16.98 7.52 -4.93
N GLN A 107 16.97 7.21 -6.23
CA GLN A 107 17.59 5.97 -6.71
C GLN A 107 19.11 5.97 -6.51
N GLY A 108 19.72 7.16 -6.57
CA GLY A 108 21.16 7.39 -6.49
C GLY A 108 21.70 7.53 -5.07
N ASP A 109 20.93 8.22 -4.23
CA ASP A 109 21.42 8.84 -3.01
C ASP A 109 20.49 8.50 -1.82
N TYR A 110 21.07 8.13 -0.68
CA TYR A 110 20.32 7.86 0.55
C TYR A 110 20.13 9.15 1.35
N GLU A 111 19.12 9.95 0.97
CA GLU A 111 18.77 11.19 1.67
C GLU A 111 17.90 10.92 2.91
N PHE A 112 18.44 10.21 3.90
CA PHE A 112 17.74 9.89 5.15
C PHE A 112 17.94 10.99 6.19
N SER A 113 16.97 11.13 7.10
CA SER A 113 17.16 11.96 8.31
C SER A 113 18.14 11.29 9.27
N ASP A 114 18.61 12.01 10.29
CA ASP A 114 19.43 11.48 11.38
C ASP A 114 18.79 10.28 12.10
N LEU A 115 17.46 10.18 12.12
CA LEU A 115 16.76 9.01 12.66
C LEU A 115 16.72 7.85 11.65
N GLY A 116 16.52 8.19 10.38
CA GLY A 116 16.36 7.24 9.27
C GLY A 116 17.65 6.56 8.86
N VAL A 117 18.84 7.13 9.16
CA VAL A 117 20.12 6.45 8.87
C VAL A 117 20.24 5.11 9.58
N LYS A 118 19.54 4.89 10.70
CA LYS A 118 19.49 3.59 11.37
C LYS A 118 18.32 2.76 10.84
N ASN A 119 18.60 1.52 10.45
CA ASN A 119 17.54 0.59 10.10
C ASN A 119 16.82 0.07 11.35
N HIS A 120 15.54 0.43 11.50
CA HIS A 120 14.72 0.01 12.64
C HIS A 120 13.96 -1.30 12.39
N TRP A 121 14.07 -1.89 11.20
CA TRP A 121 13.33 -3.11 10.81
C TRP A 121 14.02 -4.39 11.31
N LYS A 122 14.03 -4.62 12.63
CA LYS A 122 14.74 -5.75 13.27
C LYS A 122 14.34 -7.11 12.70
N ASN A 123 13.09 -7.28 12.25
CA ASN A 123 12.61 -8.57 11.74
C ASN A 123 13.37 -9.05 10.50
N LEU A 124 13.99 -8.16 9.72
CA LEU A 124 14.86 -8.53 8.61
C LEU A 124 16.12 -9.30 9.05
N PHE A 125 16.51 -9.15 10.31
CA PHE A 125 17.78 -9.66 10.84
C PHE A 125 17.61 -10.91 11.71
N VAL A 126 16.38 -11.41 11.86
CA VAL A 126 16.07 -12.61 12.64
C VAL A 126 16.19 -13.86 11.75
N ASP A 127 17.00 -14.82 12.18
CA ASP A 127 16.98 -16.18 11.62
C ASP A 127 15.85 -16.98 12.26
N ARG A 128 14.90 -17.43 11.45
CA ARG A 128 13.69 -18.12 11.92
C ARG A 128 13.78 -19.64 11.72
N THR A 129 14.89 -20.17 11.21
CA THR A 129 15.01 -21.60 10.88
C THR A 129 14.77 -22.50 12.08
N ASP A 130 15.34 -22.17 13.25
CA ASP A 130 15.10 -22.94 14.48
C ASP A 130 13.69 -22.76 15.04
N LEU A 131 13.13 -21.55 14.95
CA LEU A 131 11.78 -21.23 15.41
C LEU A 131 10.71 -22.02 14.65
N ILE A 132 10.90 -22.22 13.34
CA ILE A 132 9.91 -22.91 12.50
C ILE A 132 10.01 -24.44 12.55
N LYS A 133 11.14 -25.01 13.00
CA LYS A 133 11.33 -26.48 13.13
C LYS A 133 10.26 -27.13 14.03
N GLY A 134 9.83 -26.41 15.07
CA GLY A 134 8.79 -26.88 16.00
C GLY A 134 7.36 -26.83 15.45
N ILE A 135 7.15 -26.34 14.22
CA ILE A 135 5.83 -26.17 13.62
C ILE A 135 5.68 -27.19 12.48
N SER A 136 4.82 -28.20 12.69
CA SER A 136 4.53 -29.20 11.67
C SER A 136 3.76 -28.61 10.49
N ASP A 137 3.90 -29.23 9.31
CA ASP A 137 3.17 -28.82 8.10
C ASP A 137 1.66 -28.92 8.29
N LYS A 138 1.20 -29.98 8.95
CA LYS A 138 -0.21 -30.12 9.33
C LYS A 138 -0.70 -28.94 10.17
N LYS A 139 0.08 -28.53 11.18
CA LYS A 139 -0.30 -27.42 12.07
C LYS A 139 -0.42 -26.10 11.30
N ILE A 140 0.52 -25.80 10.40
CA ILE A 140 0.45 -24.56 9.62
C ILE A 140 -0.66 -24.62 8.55
N LEU A 141 -0.91 -25.77 7.92
CA LEU A 141 -2.04 -25.95 7.00
C LEU A 141 -3.39 -25.77 7.72
N ASP A 142 -3.55 -26.37 8.90
CA ASP A 142 -4.75 -26.19 9.73
C ASP A 142 -4.91 -24.73 10.19
N TRP A 143 -3.80 -24.00 10.38
CA TRP A 143 -3.81 -22.57 10.71
C TRP A 143 -4.29 -21.71 9.55
N ILE A 144 -3.69 -21.85 8.36
CA ILE A 144 -3.99 -20.95 7.22
C ILE A 144 -5.36 -21.18 6.57
N ASN A 145 -6.00 -22.32 6.85
CA ASN A 145 -7.32 -22.68 6.32
C ASN A 145 -8.51 -22.11 7.12
N GLN A 146 -8.28 -21.30 8.15
CA GLN A 146 -9.36 -20.74 8.97
C GLN A 146 -9.77 -19.36 8.47
N ASP A 147 -11.07 -19.06 8.60
CA ASP A 147 -11.62 -17.72 8.36
C ASP A 147 -11.46 -16.87 9.62
N ASN A 148 -10.62 -15.83 9.55
CA ASN A 148 -10.49 -14.81 10.60
C ASN A 148 -11.15 -13.47 10.25
N TYR A 149 -11.78 -13.35 9.07
CA TYR A 149 -12.44 -12.14 8.59
C TYR A 149 -13.90 -12.05 9.03
N SER A 150 -14.66 -13.14 8.91
CA SER A 150 -16.10 -13.13 9.21
C SER A 150 -16.38 -12.82 10.68
N GLU A 151 -15.59 -13.37 11.62
CA GLU A 151 -15.72 -13.06 13.05
C GLU A 151 -15.32 -11.61 13.34
N PHE A 152 -14.28 -11.11 12.67
CA PHE A 152 -13.81 -9.73 12.81
C PHE A 152 -14.87 -8.71 12.41
N ILE A 153 -15.50 -8.89 11.23
CA ILE A 153 -16.58 -8.01 10.76
C ILE A 153 -17.77 -8.04 11.74
N LYS A 154 -18.17 -9.21 12.24
CA LYS A 154 -19.24 -9.32 13.25
C LYS A 154 -18.93 -8.52 14.51
N LYS A 155 -17.68 -8.56 14.99
CA LYS A 155 -17.27 -7.79 16.17
C LYS A 155 -17.29 -6.29 15.93
N GLN A 156 -16.81 -5.83 14.77
CA GLN A 156 -16.88 -4.41 14.42
C GLN A 156 -18.32 -3.92 14.35
N GLN A 157 -19.21 -4.67 13.69
CA GLN A 157 -20.63 -4.33 13.59
C GLN A 157 -21.35 -4.31 14.94
N ALA A 158 -20.93 -5.16 15.88
CA ALA A 158 -21.47 -5.21 17.23
C ALA A 158 -20.93 -4.10 18.16
N ASN A 159 -19.84 -3.43 17.78
CA ASN A 159 -19.24 -2.37 18.57
C ASN A 159 -19.89 -1.02 18.24
N SER A 160 -20.80 -0.56 19.12
CA SER A 160 -21.49 0.73 18.96
C SER A 160 -20.58 1.96 19.04
N GLN A 161 -19.34 1.80 19.50
CA GLN A 161 -18.34 2.88 19.57
C GLN A 161 -17.39 2.89 18.37
N TRP A 162 -17.53 1.94 17.44
CA TRP A 162 -16.66 1.86 16.26
C TRP A 162 -16.94 3.04 15.32
N LEU A 163 -15.93 3.91 15.12
CA LEU A 163 -16.03 5.08 14.25
C LEU A 163 -15.46 4.84 12.84
N GLY A 164 -14.72 3.75 12.67
CA GLY A 164 -14.11 3.39 11.40
C GLY A 164 -15.10 2.84 10.37
N GLU A 165 -14.69 2.80 9.11
CA GLU A 165 -15.45 2.14 8.06
C GLU A 165 -15.49 0.62 8.31
N ILE A 166 -16.67 0.02 8.07
CA ILE A 166 -16.86 -1.44 8.13
C ILE A 166 -17.06 -1.93 6.70
N THR A 167 -16.29 -2.91 6.28
CA THR A 167 -16.20 -3.36 4.88
C THR A 167 -16.72 -4.79 4.68
N PRO A 168 -17.97 -5.11 5.05
CA PRO A 168 -18.45 -6.49 4.99
C PRO A 168 -18.43 -7.00 3.54
N ILE A 169 -17.81 -8.16 3.35
CA ILE A 169 -17.92 -8.99 2.15
C ILE A 169 -18.19 -10.42 2.63
N LYS A 170 -19.37 -10.94 2.34
CA LYS A 170 -19.79 -12.28 2.77
C LYS A 170 -18.88 -13.35 2.13
N ASN A 171 -18.39 -14.27 2.96
CA ASN A 171 -17.50 -15.37 2.56
C ASN A 171 -16.15 -14.92 1.97
N LEU A 172 -15.62 -13.74 2.33
CA LEU A 172 -14.39 -13.23 1.70
C LEU A 172 -13.17 -14.17 1.87
N ALA A 173 -13.11 -14.95 2.95
CA ALA A 173 -12.12 -16.00 3.13
C ALA A 173 -12.14 -17.05 1.99
N TYR A 174 -13.26 -17.22 1.30
CA TYR A 174 -13.49 -18.17 0.20
C TYR A 174 -13.93 -17.40 -1.06
N PRO A 175 -12.99 -16.82 -1.83
CA PRO A 175 -13.30 -15.91 -2.94
C PRO A 175 -14.24 -16.49 -4.01
N GLU A 176 -14.17 -17.78 -4.27
CA GLU A 176 -15.06 -18.50 -5.19
C GLU A 176 -16.53 -18.47 -4.74
N LYS A 177 -16.75 -18.34 -3.43
CA LYS A 177 -18.07 -18.15 -2.82
C LYS A 177 -18.45 -16.67 -2.75
N ALA A 178 -17.49 -15.78 -2.53
CA ALA A 178 -17.73 -14.34 -2.39
C ALA A 178 -18.04 -13.64 -3.72
N PHE A 179 -17.37 -14.01 -4.81
CA PHE A 179 -17.39 -13.29 -6.08
C PHE A 179 -17.93 -14.12 -7.24
N ASN A 180 -18.58 -13.47 -8.21
CA ASN A 180 -18.94 -14.08 -9.49
C ASN A 180 -17.72 -14.10 -10.45
N SER A 181 -17.90 -14.61 -11.67
CA SER A 181 -16.81 -14.73 -12.66
C SER A 181 -16.23 -13.38 -13.10
N GLN A 182 -16.99 -12.29 -12.96
CA GLN A 182 -16.56 -10.92 -13.26
C GLN A 182 -16.03 -10.18 -12.02
N GLY A 183 -15.93 -10.87 -10.88
CA GLY A 183 -15.40 -10.31 -9.64
C GLY A 183 -16.42 -9.53 -8.81
N PHE A 184 -17.69 -9.40 -9.21
CA PHE A 184 -18.70 -8.73 -8.38
C PHE A 184 -19.04 -9.57 -7.15
N ALA A 185 -19.06 -8.93 -5.98
CA ALA A 185 -19.48 -9.57 -4.75
C ALA A 185 -20.95 -10.01 -4.82
N LYS A 186 -21.22 -11.27 -4.48
CA LYS A 186 -22.56 -11.89 -4.56
C LYS A 186 -23.51 -11.41 -3.46
N ASP A 187 -23.03 -10.66 -2.49
CA ASP A 187 -23.81 -10.18 -1.35
C ASP A 187 -24.45 -8.79 -1.57
N GLY A 188 -24.25 -8.19 -2.75
CA GLY A 188 -24.80 -6.87 -3.08
C GLY A 188 -24.03 -5.69 -2.46
N SER A 189 -22.90 -5.93 -1.80
CA SER A 189 -22.07 -4.89 -1.16
C SER A 189 -21.49 -3.86 -2.15
N GLY A 190 -21.50 -4.17 -3.44
CA GLY A 190 -20.92 -3.35 -4.50
C GLY A 190 -19.42 -3.51 -4.69
N TRP A 191 -18.74 -4.35 -3.89
CA TRP A 191 -17.33 -4.65 -4.09
C TRP A 191 -17.10 -5.44 -5.38
N VAL A 192 -16.04 -5.10 -6.11
CA VAL A 192 -15.64 -5.78 -7.34
C VAL A 192 -14.15 -6.13 -7.27
N ALA A 193 -13.84 -7.41 -7.26
CA ALA A 193 -12.48 -7.92 -7.38
C ALA A 193 -11.98 -7.81 -8.83
N PHE A 194 -10.68 -7.58 -8.99
CA PHE A 194 -10.06 -7.48 -10.31
C PHE A 194 -8.68 -8.15 -10.34
N ASN A 195 -8.28 -8.57 -11.54
CA ASN A 195 -6.96 -9.09 -11.86
C ASN A 195 -5.96 -7.95 -12.04
N TYR A 196 -4.85 -8.02 -11.32
CA TYR A 196 -3.74 -7.09 -11.43
C TYR A 196 -2.43 -7.86 -11.39
N LYS A 197 -1.41 -7.37 -12.07
CA LYS A 197 -0.07 -7.93 -11.94
C LYS A 197 0.51 -7.46 -10.61
N PRO A 198 0.96 -8.35 -9.71
CA PRO A 198 1.53 -7.95 -8.43
C PRO A 198 2.68 -6.96 -8.60
N PHE A 199 2.83 -6.03 -7.65
CA PHE A 199 3.99 -5.13 -7.65
C PHE A 199 5.28 -5.95 -7.50
N PRO A 200 6.35 -5.63 -8.24
CA PRO A 200 7.58 -6.42 -8.24
C PRO A 200 8.15 -6.69 -6.84
N SER A 201 8.73 -7.88 -6.66
CA SER A 201 9.26 -8.41 -5.41
C SER A 201 8.28 -8.52 -4.24
N THR A 202 8.04 -7.45 -3.48
CA THR A 202 7.46 -7.53 -2.12
C THR A 202 6.09 -8.21 -2.12
N PHE A 203 5.32 -8.14 -3.21
CA PHE A 203 4.00 -8.77 -3.36
C PHE A 203 4.01 -10.06 -4.20
N TRP A 204 5.18 -10.69 -4.35
CA TRP A 204 5.28 -12.01 -4.97
C TRP A 204 5.05 -13.10 -3.92
N PRO A 205 4.24 -14.14 -4.21
CA PRO A 205 4.02 -15.24 -3.27
C PRO A 205 5.33 -15.89 -2.82
N THR A 206 6.35 -15.96 -3.68
CA THR A 206 7.66 -16.53 -3.33
C THR A 206 8.42 -15.73 -2.26
N ASN A 207 8.01 -14.50 -1.97
CA ASN A 207 8.58 -13.62 -0.95
C ASN A 207 7.69 -13.53 0.31
N GLY A 208 6.65 -14.38 0.43
CA GLY A 208 5.83 -14.46 1.65
C GLY A 208 4.62 -13.52 1.65
N SER A 209 4.37 -12.78 0.58
CA SER A 209 3.24 -11.86 0.47
C SER A 209 2.46 -12.08 -0.82
N THR A 210 1.16 -12.27 -0.69
CA THR A 210 0.22 -12.42 -1.80
C THR A 210 -1.14 -11.94 -1.32
N GLY A 211 -2.04 -11.63 -2.24
CA GLY A 211 -3.30 -11.00 -1.88
C GLY A 211 -4.26 -10.83 -3.03
N ASP A 212 -5.32 -10.10 -2.75
CA ASP A 212 -6.36 -9.70 -3.69
C ASP A 212 -6.76 -8.25 -3.42
N VAL A 213 -7.30 -7.57 -4.44
CA VAL A 213 -7.77 -6.20 -4.33
C VAL A 213 -9.17 -6.10 -4.88
N MET A 214 -10.01 -5.33 -4.19
CA MET A 214 -11.36 -4.99 -4.60
C MET A 214 -11.53 -3.48 -4.62
N ILE A 215 -12.35 -3.01 -5.56
CA ILE A 215 -12.78 -1.63 -5.65
C ILE A 215 -14.28 -1.53 -5.37
N ARG A 216 -14.71 -0.43 -4.76
CA ARG A 216 -16.11 -0.03 -4.70
C ARG A 216 -16.24 1.45 -5.04
N LEU A 217 -17.16 1.77 -5.96
CA LEU A 217 -17.55 3.16 -6.22
C LEU A 217 -18.80 3.52 -5.40
N PRO A 218 -19.04 4.82 -5.10
CA PRO A 218 -20.25 5.27 -4.43
C PRO A 218 -21.53 4.85 -5.14
N SER A 219 -22.67 4.83 -4.44
CA SER A 219 -23.96 4.39 -4.99
C SER A 219 -24.35 5.10 -6.28
N ALA A 220 -24.12 6.42 -6.38
CA ALA A 220 -24.41 7.21 -7.58
C ALA A 220 -23.73 6.67 -8.85
N PHE A 221 -22.55 6.06 -8.73
CA PHE A 221 -21.83 5.45 -9.86
C PHE A 221 -22.36 4.06 -10.23
N ARG A 222 -23.33 3.54 -9.48
CA ARG A 222 -23.87 2.19 -9.59
C ARG A 222 -25.37 2.19 -9.80
N GLU A 223 -25.99 3.36 -9.87
CA GLU A 223 -27.44 3.56 -9.88
C GLU A 223 -27.87 4.37 -11.10
N VAL A 224 -29.09 4.08 -11.55
CA VAL A 224 -29.83 4.89 -12.52
C VAL A 224 -31.18 5.19 -11.90
N LYS A 225 -31.48 6.47 -11.65
CA LYS A 225 -32.69 6.94 -10.97
C LYS A 225 -32.86 6.32 -9.57
N GLY A 226 -31.77 6.18 -8.82
CA GLY A 226 -31.71 5.63 -7.47
C GLY A 226 -31.84 4.11 -7.39
N VAL A 227 -31.77 3.41 -8.52
CA VAL A 227 -31.89 1.94 -8.58
C VAL A 227 -30.59 1.34 -9.10
N TYR A 228 -30.06 0.35 -8.38
CA TYR A 228 -28.84 -0.34 -8.79
C TYR A 228 -28.92 -0.86 -10.22
N ASN A 229 -27.88 -0.56 -10.99
CA ASN A 229 -27.75 -0.89 -12.39
C ASN A 229 -26.33 -1.39 -12.67
N GLN A 230 -26.20 -2.70 -12.89
CA GLN A 230 -24.90 -3.33 -13.15
C GLN A 230 -24.23 -2.82 -14.44
N ASP A 231 -24.99 -2.49 -15.48
CA ASP A 231 -24.44 -1.94 -16.74
C ASP A 231 -23.81 -0.57 -16.49
N ALA A 232 -24.49 0.31 -15.75
CA ALA A 232 -23.96 1.61 -15.36
C ALA A 232 -22.71 1.47 -14.47
N TYR A 233 -22.72 0.51 -13.53
CA TYR A 233 -21.56 0.27 -12.68
C TYR A 233 -20.35 -0.22 -13.48
N LEU A 234 -20.56 -1.19 -14.39
CA LEU A 234 -19.50 -1.71 -15.24
C LEU A 234 -18.94 -0.63 -16.18
N ALA A 235 -19.81 0.23 -16.73
CA ALA A 235 -19.42 1.39 -17.52
C ALA A 235 -18.53 2.34 -16.69
N ASN A 236 -18.97 2.72 -15.49
CA ASN A 236 -18.21 3.64 -14.62
C ASN A 236 -16.88 3.05 -14.15
N LEU A 237 -16.81 1.76 -13.82
CA LEU A 237 -15.56 1.09 -13.51
C LEU A 237 -14.59 1.10 -14.69
N SER A 238 -15.10 0.92 -15.91
CA SER A 238 -14.30 0.98 -17.14
C SER A 238 -13.85 2.41 -17.46
N LEU A 239 -14.68 3.42 -17.16
CA LEU A 239 -14.34 4.83 -17.25
C LEU A 239 -13.25 5.24 -16.23
N VAL A 240 -13.29 4.69 -15.01
CA VAL A 240 -12.19 4.85 -14.04
C VAL A 240 -10.89 4.26 -14.63
N GLU A 241 -10.94 3.08 -15.24
CA GLU A 241 -9.74 2.50 -15.87
C GLU A 241 -9.19 3.32 -17.03
N LEU A 242 -10.07 3.84 -17.90
CA LEU A 242 -9.70 4.77 -18.97
C LEU A 242 -9.01 6.02 -18.42
N ALA A 243 -9.62 6.65 -17.41
CA ALA A 243 -9.09 7.84 -16.78
C ALA A 243 -7.73 7.58 -16.12
N LEU A 244 -7.60 6.48 -15.37
CA LEU A 244 -6.37 6.14 -14.65
C LEU A 244 -5.22 5.77 -15.58
N LYS A 245 -5.49 5.08 -16.68
CA LYS A 245 -4.47 4.64 -17.63
C LYS A 245 -4.22 5.62 -18.79
N GLY A 246 -5.00 6.70 -18.87
CA GLY A 246 -4.92 7.66 -19.97
C GLY A 246 -5.27 7.04 -21.32
N LEU A 247 -6.27 6.16 -21.36
CA LEU A 247 -6.72 5.46 -22.56
C LEU A 247 -7.93 6.19 -23.17
N GLU A 248 -8.11 6.05 -24.47
CA GLU A 248 -9.26 6.62 -25.20
C GLU A 248 -10.39 5.60 -25.40
N THR A 249 -10.07 4.31 -25.49
CA THR A 249 -11.05 3.23 -25.61
C THR A 249 -10.60 2.03 -24.78
N ILE A 250 -11.56 1.20 -24.34
CA ILE A 250 -11.26 -0.03 -23.61
C ILE A 250 -12.31 -1.10 -23.86
N SER A 251 -11.87 -2.35 -23.89
CA SER A 251 -12.77 -3.50 -23.94
C SER A 251 -13.54 -3.70 -22.62
N THR A 252 -14.80 -4.09 -22.70
CA THR A 252 -15.67 -4.37 -21.55
C THR A 252 -16.33 -5.73 -21.70
N PRO A 253 -16.78 -6.36 -20.59
CA PRO A 253 -17.88 -7.30 -20.69
C PRO A 253 -19.13 -6.63 -21.32
N PRO A 254 -20.14 -7.40 -21.76
CA PRO A 254 -21.33 -6.83 -22.38
C PRO A 254 -21.99 -5.77 -21.49
N ILE A 255 -22.23 -4.59 -22.05
CA ILE A 255 -22.95 -3.48 -21.42
C ILE A 255 -24.16 -3.14 -22.30
N ASN A 256 -25.36 -3.10 -21.70
CA ASN A 256 -26.56 -2.63 -22.39
C ASN A 256 -26.75 -1.12 -22.21
N GLU A 257 -26.46 -0.33 -23.25
CA GLU A 257 -26.55 1.13 -23.23
C GLU A 257 -27.97 1.65 -23.00
N GLN A 258 -29.01 0.90 -23.39
CA GLN A 258 -30.40 1.30 -23.14
C GLN A 258 -30.70 1.31 -21.64
N ARG A 259 -30.05 0.43 -20.87
CA ARG A 259 -30.18 0.39 -19.40
C ARG A 259 -29.40 1.52 -18.74
N VAL A 260 -28.34 2.02 -19.38
CA VAL A 260 -27.53 3.15 -18.88
C VAL A 260 -28.17 4.48 -19.26
N GLY A 261 -28.75 4.58 -20.46
CA GLY A 261 -29.30 5.81 -21.03
C GLY A 261 -28.29 6.66 -21.80
N THR A 262 -27.10 6.12 -22.09
CA THR A 262 -25.98 6.84 -22.72
C THR A 262 -25.35 5.98 -23.82
N ASP A 263 -25.01 6.59 -24.95
CA ASP A 263 -24.19 6.02 -26.01
C ASP A 263 -22.72 6.06 -25.57
N LEU A 264 -22.21 4.91 -25.14
CA LEU A 264 -20.89 4.74 -24.52
C LEU A 264 -19.80 4.41 -25.55
N ASN A 265 -20.17 3.95 -26.74
CA ASN A 265 -19.22 3.69 -27.84
C ASN A 265 -19.18 4.80 -28.90
N SER A 266 -20.09 5.78 -28.81
CA SER A 266 -20.22 6.94 -29.70
C SER A 266 -20.61 6.58 -31.14
N ASP A 267 -21.42 5.54 -31.34
CA ASP A 267 -21.91 5.11 -32.66
C ASP A 267 -23.28 5.69 -33.05
N GLY A 268 -23.90 6.47 -32.16
CA GLY A 268 -25.19 7.11 -32.33
C GLY A 268 -26.39 6.21 -32.03
N LYS A 269 -26.20 5.01 -31.48
CA LYS A 269 -27.26 4.06 -31.13
C LYS A 269 -27.10 3.59 -29.69
N LEU A 270 -28.20 3.11 -29.11
CA LEU A 270 -28.19 2.46 -27.79
C LEU A 270 -28.35 0.95 -27.98
N THR A 271 -27.23 0.23 -27.94
CA THR A 271 -27.17 -1.21 -28.17
C THR A 271 -26.44 -1.94 -27.04
N THR A 272 -26.22 -3.25 -27.19
CA THR A 272 -25.30 -3.97 -26.30
C THR A 272 -23.91 -3.95 -26.91
N ILE A 273 -22.96 -3.38 -26.17
CA ILE A 273 -21.59 -3.14 -26.62
C ILE A 273 -20.60 -3.96 -25.79
N ASN A 274 -19.37 -4.10 -26.30
CA ASN A 274 -18.25 -4.74 -25.60
C ASN A 274 -16.99 -3.86 -25.57
N HIS A 275 -17.13 -2.58 -25.92
CA HIS A 275 -16.09 -1.57 -25.86
C HIS A 275 -16.75 -0.25 -25.51
N ILE A 276 -16.07 0.56 -24.70
CA ILE A 276 -16.48 1.95 -24.43
C ILE A 276 -15.38 2.91 -24.86
N THR A 277 -15.81 4.09 -25.27
CA THR A 277 -14.95 5.24 -25.54
C THR A 277 -14.97 6.16 -24.31
N LYS A 278 -13.87 6.84 -24.07
CA LYS A 278 -13.73 7.84 -23.01
C LYS A 278 -14.83 8.89 -23.11
N GLN A 279 -15.46 9.15 -21.96
CA GLN A 279 -16.52 10.14 -21.79
C GLN A 279 -15.99 11.35 -21.04
N SER A 280 -16.70 12.49 -21.09
CA SER A 280 -16.37 13.64 -20.24
C SER A 280 -16.76 13.40 -18.78
N ASN A 281 -17.86 12.67 -18.56
CA ASN A 281 -18.46 12.44 -17.25
C ASN A 281 -18.73 10.95 -17.03
N TYR A 282 -18.85 10.58 -15.77
CA TYR A 282 -19.42 9.30 -15.38
C TYR A 282 -20.90 9.24 -15.74
N VAL A 283 -21.45 8.03 -15.82
CA VAL A 283 -22.83 7.77 -16.23
C VAL A 283 -23.70 7.28 -15.07
N GLY A 284 -25.01 7.17 -15.31
CA GLY A 284 -25.99 6.89 -14.26
C GLY A 284 -26.28 8.14 -13.42
N ASP A 285 -26.39 7.98 -12.11
CA ASP A 285 -26.69 9.10 -11.20
C ASP A 285 -25.45 9.91 -10.79
N ALA A 286 -24.25 9.47 -11.19
CA ALA A 286 -23.01 10.21 -10.97
C ALA A 286 -22.91 11.42 -11.89
N THR A 287 -22.54 12.58 -11.34
CA THR A 287 -22.36 13.84 -12.11
C THR A 287 -20.90 14.25 -12.29
N ALA A 288 -19.97 13.52 -11.67
CA ALA A 288 -18.55 13.86 -11.69
C ALA A 288 -17.94 13.78 -13.09
N GLU A 289 -16.94 14.61 -13.35
CA GLU A 289 -16.11 14.56 -14.56
C GLU A 289 -15.03 13.47 -14.43
N LEU A 290 -14.62 12.89 -15.56
CA LEU A 290 -13.44 12.04 -15.61
C LEU A 290 -12.19 12.90 -15.43
N ALA A 291 -11.42 12.59 -14.40
CA ALA A 291 -10.17 13.27 -14.11
C ALA A 291 -8.98 12.38 -14.52
N TYR A 292 -8.12 12.90 -15.40
CA TYR A 292 -6.93 12.20 -15.86
C TYR A 292 -6.09 11.71 -14.68
N GLN A 293 -5.84 10.40 -14.61
CA GLN A 293 -5.05 9.73 -13.58
C GLN A 293 -5.54 9.89 -12.13
N LEU A 294 -6.81 10.25 -11.91
CA LEU A 294 -7.40 10.42 -10.58
C LEU A 294 -8.70 9.62 -10.44
N TYR A 295 -8.89 9.00 -9.27
CA TYR A 295 -10.15 8.36 -8.94
C TYR A 295 -11.21 9.38 -8.53
N PRO A 296 -12.50 9.10 -8.77
CA PRO A 296 -13.58 9.94 -8.27
C PRO A 296 -13.66 9.88 -6.74
N GLU A 297 -14.20 10.95 -6.14
CA GLU A 297 -14.46 10.98 -4.70
C GLU A 297 -15.34 9.81 -4.26
N GLY A 298 -15.05 9.30 -3.06
CA GLY A 298 -15.73 8.16 -2.46
C GLY A 298 -15.32 6.80 -3.03
N THR A 299 -14.34 6.74 -3.94
CA THR A 299 -13.73 5.46 -4.34
C THR A 299 -13.12 4.77 -3.13
N GLU A 300 -13.39 3.47 -3.00
CA GLU A 300 -12.87 2.64 -1.93
C GLU A 300 -12.06 1.48 -2.49
N PHE A 301 -10.99 1.11 -1.78
CA PHE A 301 -10.20 -0.09 -2.01
C PHE A 301 -10.16 -0.96 -0.76
N LEU A 302 -10.31 -2.27 -0.96
CA LEU A 302 -10.00 -3.28 0.04
C LEU A 302 -8.89 -4.16 -0.52
N HIS A 303 -7.83 -4.38 0.24
CA HIS A 303 -6.70 -5.23 -0.13
C HIS A 303 -6.46 -6.22 0.99
N THR A 304 -6.62 -7.52 0.71
CA THR A 304 -6.25 -8.57 1.67
C THR A 304 -4.87 -9.08 1.39
N VAL A 305 -4.03 -9.18 2.42
CA VAL A 305 -2.74 -9.87 2.36
C VAL A 305 -2.93 -11.23 3.02
N ARG A 306 -2.64 -12.31 2.31
CA ARG A 306 -2.99 -13.67 2.70
C ARG A 306 -1.78 -14.56 2.89
N TYR A 307 -1.98 -15.62 3.66
CA TYR A 307 -1.02 -16.73 3.68
C TYR A 307 -0.99 -17.46 2.34
N ILE A 308 0.10 -18.18 2.09
CA ILE A 308 0.31 -18.95 0.87
C ILE A 308 -0.29 -20.34 1.06
N GLY A 309 -1.44 -20.61 0.44
CA GLY A 309 -2.07 -21.93 0.44
C GLY A 309 -1.31 -22.91 -0.44
N VAL A 310 -1.36 -24.20 -0.09
CA VAL A 310 -0.83 -25.32 -0.88
C VAL A 310 -1.92 -26.38 -0.97
N ASP A 311 -2.36 -26.71 -2.18
CA ASP A 311 -3.38 -27.75 -2.39
C ASP A 311 -2.78 -29.17 -2.40
N SER A 312 -3.63 -30.19 -2.56
CA SER A 312 -3.20 -31.60 -2.57
C SER A 312 -2.27 -31.97 -3.73
N ASN A 313 -2.23 -31.15 -4.79
CA ASN A 313 -1.36 -31.33 -5.95
C ASN A 313 -0.10 -30.45 -5.87
N GLY A 314 0.10 -29.73 -4.75
CA GLY A 314 1.20 -28.79 -4.57
C GLY A 314 0.97 -27.43 -5.24
N ALA A 315 -0.23 -27.15 -5.75
CA ALA A 315 -0.52 -25.85 -6.35
C ALA A 315 -0.69 -24.79 -5.26
N ILE A 316 0.02 -23.68 -5.43
CA ILE A 316 -0.08 -22.47 -4.63
C ILE A 316 -1.39 -21.73 -4.89
N PHE A 317 -2.03 -21.20 -3.85
CA PHE A 317 -3.21 -20.33 -3.93
C PHE A 317 -3.27 -19.34 -2.75
N ASN A 318 -4.21 -18.39 -2.79
CA ASN A 318 -4.46 -17.47 -1.68
C ASN A 318 -5.25 -18.17 -0.57
N ALA A 319 -4.66 -18.39 0.61
CA ALA A 319 -5.31 -19.12 1.70
C ALA A 319 -6.54 -18.37 2.27
N PRO A 320 -7.47 -19.07 2.94
CA PRO A 320 -8.62 -18.43 3.60
C PRO A 320 -8.24 -17.40 4.66
N ARG A 321 -7.20 -17.69 5.45
CA ARG A 321 -6.74 -16.80 6.51
C ARG A 321 -6.04 -15.57 5.96
N MET A 322 -6.41 -14.40 6.48
CA MET A 322 -5.78 -13.12 6.12
C MET A 322 -4.73 -12.75 7.17
N LYS A 323 -3.53 -12.41 6.70
CA LYS A 323 -2.46 -11.80 7.49
C LYS A 323 -2.82 -10.36 7.84
N GLU A 324 -3.32 -9.64 6.83
CA GLU A 324 -3.75 -8.25 6.94
C GLU A 324 -4.97 -7.97 6.07
N VAL A 325 -5.78 -6.99 6.47
CA VAL A 325 -6.82 -6.38 5.66
C VAL A 325 -6.58 -4.88 5.64
N ARG A 326 -6.31 -4.32 4.47
CA ARG A 326 -5.99 -2.92 4.28
C ARG A 326 -7.14 -2.25 3.53
N TYR A 327 -7.53 -1.08 3.97
CA TYR A 327 -8.65 -0.32 3.43
C TYR A 327 -8.22 1.09 3.07
N MET A 328 -8.72 1.61 1.95
CA MET A 328 -8.54 3.01 1.56
C MET A 328 -9.85 3.59 1.06
N LYS A 329 -10.12 4.86 1.39
CA LYS A 329 -11.25 5.61 0.83
C LYS A 329 -10.80 7.00 0.43
N LYS A 330 -11.15 7.41 -0.79
CA LYS A 330 -10.95 8.77 -1.28
C LYS A 330 -12.01 9.67 -0.66
N HIS A 331 -11.73 10.23 0.51
CA HIS A 331 -12.68 11.07 1.24
C HIS A 331 -12.78 12.48 0.66
N ASN A 332 -11.82 12.90 -0.15
CA ASN A 332 -11.82 14.21 -0.79
C ASN A 332 -11.14 14.13 -2.17
N PHE A 333 -11.82 14.60 -3.21
CA PHE A 333 -11.17 14.81 -4.50
C PHE A 333 -10.19 15.99 -4.44
N LYS A 334 -8.98 15.81 -4.98
CA LYS A 334 -7.99 16.87 -5.14
C LYS A 334 -7.61 16.99 -6.60
N SER A 335 -7.73 18.20 -7.14
CA SER A 335 -7.21 18.56 -8.45
C SER A 335 -5.68 18.45 -8.49
N LYS A 336 -5.12 18.40 -9.70
CA LYS A 336 -3.66 18.45 -9.91
C LYS A 336 -2.99 19.62 -9.17
N GLN A 337 -3.63 20.78 -9.16
CA GLN A 337 -3.12 21.99 -8.51
C GLN A 337 -3.09 21.83 -6.98
N GLU A 338 -4.14 21.27 -6.38
CA GLU A 338 -4.20 21.01 -4.94
C GLU A 338 -3.23 19.90 -4.49
N LEU A 339 -3.03 18.89 -5.33
CA LEU A 339 -1.98 17.88 -5.13
C LEU A 339 -0.60 18.52 -5.19
N GLY A 340 -0.34 19.40 -6.17
CA GLY A 340 0.90 20.17 -6.28
C GLY A 340 1.20 20.98 -5.00
N THR A 341 0.19 21.68 -4.45
CA THR A 341 0.32 22.38 -3.16
C THR A 341 0.64 21.43 -2.00
N SER A 342 0.06 20.22 -2.02
CA SER A 342 0.32 19.20 -1.00
C SER A 342 1.76 18.67 -1.08
N TYR A 343 2.28 18.40 -2.27
CA TYR A 343 3.70 18.05 -2.47
C TYR A 343 4.65 19.18 -2.08
N TYR A 344 4.32 20.43 -2.43
CA TYR A 344 5.13 21.59 -2.04
C TYR A 344 5.23 21.74 -0.52
N ARG A 345 4.13 21.49 0.21
CA ARG A 345 4.15 21.46 1.67
C ARG A 345 5.09 20.38 2.20
N GLU A 346 5.01 19.15 1.70
CA GLU A 346 5.91 18.07 2.13
C GLU A 346 7.38 18.40 1.85
N ALA A 347 7.69 18.98 0.69
CA ALA A 347 9.04 19.44 0.36
C ALA A 347 9.53 20.54 1.32
N LYS A 348 8.64 21.47 1.70
CA LYS A 348 8.92 22.51 2.68
C LYS A 348 9.19 21.93 4.08
N GLU A 349 8.37 20.99 4.55
CA GLU A 349 8.62 20.30 5.83
C GLU A 349 9.97 19.57 5.82
N LYS A 350 10.30 18.85 4.74
CA LYS A 350 11.62 18.21 4.57
C LYS A 350 12.76 19.23 4.62
N SER A 351 12.60 20.40 4.00
CA SER A 351 13.63 21.46 4.02
C SER A 351 13.86 22.09 5.39
N PHE A 352 12.92 21.93 6.32
CA PHE A 352 13.06 22.31 7.72
C PHE A 352 13.47 21.14 8.62
N GLU A 353 13.85 20.00 8.04
CA GLU A 353 14.27 18.80 8.76
C GLU A 353 13.16 18.23 9.67
N ASN A 354 11.90 18.59 9.40
CA ASN A 354 10.76 18.03 10.11
C ASN A 354 10.52 16.58 9.69
N LEU A 355 10.27 15.71 10.66
CA LEU A 355 9.94 14.32 10.39
C LEU A 355 8.60 14.20 9.63
N PRO A 356 8.44 13.18 8.77
CA PRO A 356 7.19 12.93 8.05
C PRO A 356 5.99 12.82 9.00
N GLN A 357 4.99 13.68 8.78
CA GLN A 357 3.79 13.69 9.59
C GLN A 357 2.74 12.72 9.05
N THR A 358 2.13 11.95 9.96
CA THR A 358 0.98 11.09 9.70
C THR A 358 -0.16 11.49 10.62
N LEU A 359 -1.29 11.94 10.06
CA LEU A 359 -2.45 12.35 10.85
C LEU A 359 -3.29 11.12 11.21
N TYR A 360 -3.23 10.71 12.48
CA TYR A 360 -4.03 9.60 13.00
C TYR A 360 -5.43 10.06 13.44
N LEU A 361 -6.45 9.32 13.01
CA LEU A 361 -7.87 9.62 13.20
C LEU A 361 -8.58 8.57 14.08
N GLY A 362 -7.82 7.82 14.91
CA GLY A 362 -8.39 6.73 15.69
C GLY A 362 -8.85 5.57 14.82
N ASP A 363 -10.04 5.01 15.11
CA ASP A 363 -10.62 3.88 14.37
C ASP A 363 -10.83 4.15 12.88
N GLN A 364 -10.88 5.43 12.47
CA GLN A 364 -11.01 5.82 11.07
C GLN A 364 -9.73 5.57 10.27
N GLY A 365 -8.57 5.42 10.92
CA GLY A 365 -7.28 5.17 10.30
C GLY A 365 -6.39 6.42 10.25
N ILE A 366 -5.67 6.63 9.14
CA ILE A 366 -4.79 7.77 8.92
C ILE A 366 -5.22 8.58 7.70
N ASN A 367 -5.05 9.90 7.75
CA ASN A 367 -5.18 10.77 6.59
C ASN A 367 -3.81 10.98 5.95
N ASN A 368 -3.66 10.63 4.67
CA ASN A 368 -2.39 10.84 3.97
C ASN A 368 -2.16 12.31 3.57
N SER A 369 -3.16 13.19 3.74
CA SER A 369 -3.18 14.59 3.30
C SER A 369 -3.28 14.82 1.78
N PHE A 370 -3.48 13.74 1.01
CA PHE A 370 -3.68 13.74 -0.45
C PHE A 370 -5.11 13.30 -0.83
N GLY A 371 -6.06 13.36 0.12
CA GLY A 371 -7.47 13.06 -0.12
C GLY A 371 -7.89 11.62 0.17
N TRP A 372 -6.98 10.81 0.74
CA TRP A 372 -7.26 9.43 1.13
C TRP A 372 -7.21 9.22 2.64
N THR A 373 -8.16 8.43 3.12
CA THR A 373 -8.10 7.81 4.45
C THR A 373 -7.64 6.37 4.27
N ILE A 374 -6.63 5.95 5.03
CA ILE A 374 -6.03 4.61 4.96
C ILE A 374 -6.25 3.94 6.31
N ASN A 375 -6.72 2.70 6.31
CA ASN A 375 -6.86 1.89 7.51
C ASN A 375 -6.30 0.48 7.29
N GLY A 376 -6.02 -0.23 8.38
CA GLY A 376 -5.35 -1.52 8.34
C GLY A 376 -5.69 -2.36 9.56
N TYR A 377 -5.88 -3.64 9.31
CA TYR A 377 -6.13 -4.66 10.32
C TYR A 377 -5.09 -5.76 10.16
N ILE A 378 -4.60 -6.31 11.27
CA ILE A 378 -3.53 -7.32 11.31
C ILE A 378 -3.84 -8.36 12.38
N GLU A 379 -3.27 -9.55 12.26
CA GLU A 379 -3.51 -10.62 13.24
C GLU A 379 -2.94 -10.31 14.63
N ASP A 380 -3.74 -10.53 15.68
CA ASP A 380 -3.27 -10.65 17.06
C ASP A 380 -2.57 -12.01 17.30
N ALA A 381 -2.03 -12.21 18.50
CA ALA A 381 -1.29 -13.43 18.84
C ALA A 381 -2.14 -14.71 18.76
N GLN A 382 -3.46 -14.58 18.80
CA GLN A 382 -4.44 -15.66 18.65
C GLN A 382 -4.90 -15.85 17.20
N GLY A 383 -4.43 -15.01 16.26
CA GLY A 383 -4.75 -15.08 14.84
C GLY A 383 -6.08 -14.43 14.48
N LYS A 384 -6.67 -13.62 15.37
CA LYS A 384 -7.87 -12.81 15.07
C LYS A 384 -7.42 -11.46 14.53
N LEU A 385 -8.14 -10.91 13.57
CA LEU A 385 -7.83 -9.56 13.08
C LEU A 385 -8.13 -8.52 14.17
N ARG A 386 -7.20 -7.58 14.34
CA ARG A 386 -7.30 -6.39 15.20
C ARG A 386 -6.94 -5.14 14.40
N PRO A 387 -7.39 -3.94 14.81
CA PRO A 387 -6.85 -2.69 14.29
C PRO A 387 -5.32 -2.65 14.39
N GLN A 388 -4.67 -2.15 13.36
CA GLN A 388 -3.26 -1.83 13.42
C GLN A 388 -3.04 -0.65 14.38
N HIS A 389 -1.99 -0.74 15.18
CA HIS A 389 -1.55 0.36 16.04
C HIS A 389 -1.09 1.56 15.18
N LYS A 390 -1.14 2.80 15.71
CA LYS A 390 -0.78 4.01 14.95
C LYS A 390 0.59 3.93 14.26
N GLN A 391 1.58 3.31 14.92
CA GLN A 391 2.92 3.10 14.36
C GLN A 391 2.95 1.98 13.31
N GLU A 392 2.10 0.97 13.43
CA GLU A 392 1.91 -0.03 12.37
C GLU A 392 1.24 0.62 11.15
N LEU A 393 0.21 1.45 11.33
CA LEU A 393 -0.49 2.13 10.22
C LEU A 393 0.40 3.12 9.47
N ALA A 394 1.29 3.83 10.16
CA ALA A 394 2.18 4.81 9.54
C ALA A 394 3.04 4.22 8.41
N PHE A 395 3.35 2.92 8.47
CA PHE A 395 4.01 2.18 7.39
C PHE A 395 3.29 2.31 6.04
N CYS A 396 1.97 2.19 6.03
CA CYS A 396 1.18 2.30 4.79
C CYS A 396 1.28 3.71 4.18
N ASN A 397 1.46 4.74 5.01
CA ASN A 397 1.61 6.11 4.54
C ASN A 397 2.89 6.29 3.70
N GLY A 398 3.94 5.52 3.97
CA GLY A 398 5.18 5.53 3.18
C GLY A 398 4.94 5.31 1.70
N CYS A 399 4.14 4.30 1.34
CA CYS A 399 3.84 3.97 -0.05
C CYS A 399 2.65 4.76 -0.64
N HIS A 400 1.78 5.30 0.22
CA HIS A 400 0.51 5.93 -0.18
C HIS A 400 0.45 7.45 0.09
N LYS A 401 1.62 8.10 0.21
CA LYS A 401 1.72 9.57 0.39
C LYS A 401 2.57 10.21 -0.71
N THR A 402 3.90 10.13 -0.60
CA THR A 402 4.86 10.85 -1.46
C THR A 402 5.84 9.89 -2.16
N VAL A 403 5.34 9.11 -3.11
CA VAL A 403 6.17 8.22 -3.95
C VAL A 403 5.93 8.54 -5.43
N GLY A 404 7.01 8.77 -6.18
CA GLY A 404 6.95 9.22 -7.59
C GLY A 404 6.23 8.28 -8.55
N SER A 405 6.28 6.98 -8.32
CA SER A 405 5.68 5.98 -9.21
C SER A 405 4.15 5.89 -9.15
N THR A 406 3.52 6.36 -8.06
CA THR A 406 2.09 6.09 -7.81
C THR A 406 1.13 6.88 -8.71
N TYR A 407 -0.09 6.36 -8.83
CA TYR A 407 -1.22 7.01 -9.51
C TYR A 407 -2.31 7.30 -8.48
N ASP A 408 -2.52 8.60 -8.21
CA ASP A 408 -3.42 9.08 -7.16
C ASP A 408 -3.15 8.41 -5.81
N GLN A 409 -1.87 8.36 -5.40
CA GLN A 409 -1.41 7.70 -4.16
C GLN A 409 -1.71 6.19 -4.09
N THR A 410 -2.00 5.53 -5.22
CA THR A 410 -2.30 4.08 -5.28
C THR A 410 -1.49 3.35 -6.35
N PHE A 411 -1.49 2.01 -6.24
CA PHE A 411 -0.93 1.07 -7.22
C PHE A 411 -2.02 0.40 -8.08
N SER A 412 -3.26 0.38 -7.59
CA SER A 412 -4.40 -0.45 -8.03
C SER A 412 -4.63 -0.52 -9.54
N PHE A 413 -5.41 0.39 -10.13
CA PHE A 413 -5.81 0.28 -11.55
C PHE A 413 -4.65 0.49 -12.53
N ALA A 414 -3.58 1.17 -12.12
CA ALA A 414 -2.35 1.25 -12.92
C ALA A 414 -1.79 -0.15 -13.25
N ARG A 415 -2.01 -1.12 -12.35
CA ARG A 415 -1.53 -2.51 -12.50
C ARG A 415 -2.62 -3.51 -12.89
N LYS A 416 -3.89 -3.10 -12.97
CA LYS A 416 -5.00 -3.94 -13.42
C LYS A 416 -4.74 -4.44 -14.85
N VAL A 417 -5.08 -5.69 -15.16
CA VAL A 417 -5.09 -6.20 -16.55
C VAL A 417 -6.10 -5.39 -17.37
N THR A 418 -5.67 -4.88 -18.53
CA THR A 418 -6.50 -3.94 -19.30
C THR A 418 -7.82 -4.54 -19.75
N GLY A 419 -8.91 -3.80 -19.52
CA GLY A 419 -10.23 -4.05 -20.07
C GLY A 419 -10.90 -5.29 -19.50
N LYS A 420 -11.68 -5.98 -20.36
CA LYS A 420 -12.58 -7.06 -19.93
C LYS A 420 -11.85 -8.23 -19.24
N LYS A 421 -10.60 -8.50 -19.66
CA LYS A 421 -9.77 -9.58 -19.10
C LYS A 421 -9.33 -9.30 -17.67
N GLY A 422 -9.40 -8.04 -17.22
CA GLY A 422 -9.04 -7.67 -15.85
C GLY A 422 -10.15 -7.84 -14.83
N TRP A 423 -11.38 -8.20 -15.22
CA TRP A 423 -12.46 -8.45 -14.26
C TRP A 423 -12.43 -9.89 -13.78
N GLY A 424 -12.61 -10.10 -12.48
CA GLY A 424 -12.53 -11.41 -11.84
C GLY A 424 -11.64 -11.41 -10.62
N TYR A 425 -11.71 -12.49 -9.84
CA TYR A 425 -10.76 -12.71 -8.76
C TYR A 425 -9.35 -12.94 -9.32
N ILE A 426 -8.33 -12.56 -8.54
CA ILE A 426 -6.92 -12.65 -8.93
C ILE A 426 -6.53 -14.08 -9.35
N ASP A 427 -5.95 -14.20 -10.55
CA ASP A 427 -5.48 -15.47 -11.13
C ASP A 427 -4.14 -15.25 -11.87
N LEU A 428 -3.05 -15.63 -11.21
CA LEU A 428 -1.70 -15.54 -11.77
C LEU A 428 -1.48 -16.45 -13.00
N LYS A 429 -2.32 -17.46 -13.23
CA LYS A 429 -2.21 -18.34 -14.40
C LYS A 429 -2.75 -17.68 -15.67
N SER A 430 -3.60 -16.67 -15.52
CA SER A 430 -4.22 -15.93 -16.63
C SER A 430 -3.36 -14.78 -17.17
N MET A 431 -2.26 -14.46 -16.49
CA MET A 431 -1.42 -13.30 -16.80
C MET A 431 -0.03 -13.74 -17.30
N THR A 432 0.48 -13.06 -18.32
CA THR A 432 1.87 -13.16 -18.79
C THR A 432 2.71 -12.01 -18.27
N ASP A 433 4.04 -12.13 -18.34
CA ASP A 433 4.95 -11.03 -17.99
C ASP A 433 4.98 -9.97 -19.10
N VAL A 434 4.06 -8.99 -19.01
CA VAL A 434 4.01 -7.86 -19.95
C VAL A 434 4.97 -6.72 -19.58
N PRO A 435 5.47 -5.96 -20.57
CA PRO A 435 6.31 -4.79 -20.33
C PRO A 435 5.55 -3.68 -19.60
N ASN A 436 6.29 -2.80 -18.93
CA ASN A 436 5.79 -1.48 -18.53
C ASN A 436 5.66 -0.56 -19.74
N LYS A 437 4.88 0.52 -19.63
CA LYS A 437 4.87 1.56 -20.67
C LYS A 437 6.29 2.11 -20.87
N GLY A 438 6.73 2.15 -22.13
CA GLY A 438 8.08 2.60 -22.50
C GLY A 438 9.16 1.51 -22.45
N GLU A 439 8.86 0.32 -21.93
CA GLU A 439 9.76 -0.84 -21.93
C GLU A 439 9.40 -1.82 -23.05
N THR A 440 10.31 -2.74 -23.37
CA THR A 440 10.12 -3.77 -24.40
C THR A 440 10.01 -5.18 -23.82
N ASP A 441 10.86 -5.50 -22.85
CA ASP A 441 10.83 -6.76 -22.12
C ASP A 441 9.81 -6.74 -20.97
N GLY A 442 9.32 -7.92 -20.57
CA GLY A 442 8.44 -8.08 -19.43
C GLY A 442 8.99 -7.42 -18.16
N GLU A 443 8.12 -6.83 -17.34
CA GLU A 443 8.53 -6.12 -16.13
C GLU A 443 9.27 -7.02 -15.14
N PHE A 444 8.84 -8.26 -14.93
CA PHE A 444 9.49 -9.12 -13.93
C PHE A 444 10.88 -9.55 -14.41
N LEU A 445 11.03 -9.82 -15.71
CA LEU A 445 12.35 -9.97 -16.34
C LEU A 445 13.21 -8.72 -16.14
N THR A 446 12.68 -7.55 -16.47
CA THR A 446 13.35 -6.26 -16.36
C THR A 446 13.78 -5.99 -14.91
N TYR A 447 12.88 -6.24 -13.95
CA TYR A 447 13.13 -6.10 -12.53
C TYR A 447 14.25 -7.03 -12.05
N MET A 448 14.16 -8.32 -12.35
CA MET A 448 15.20 -9.28 -11.95
C MET A 448 16.56 -8.95 -12.59
N THR A 449 16.58 -8.38 -13.80
CA THR A 449 17.80 -7.90 -14.45
C THR A 449 18.41 -6.70 -13.74
N ARG A 450 17.59 -5.71 -13.37
CA ARG A 450 18.04 -4.46 -12.71
C ARG A 450 18.41 -4.67 -11.24
N VAL A 451 17.79 -5.64 -10.56
CA VAL A 451 17.97 -5.92 -9.14
C VAL A 451 19.00 -7.01 -8.88
N GLY A 452 19.22 -7.91 -9.84
CA GLY A 452 20.09 -9.07 -9.67
C GLY A 452 19.53 -10.14 -8.72
N GLY A 453 18.21 -10.16 -8.52
CA GLY A 453 17.56 -11.11 -7.61
C GLY A 453 16.04 -11.13 -7.73
N GLY A 454 15.41 -12.11 -7.10
CA GLY A 454 13.94 -12.24 -7.01
C GLY A 454 13.29 -11.43 -5.89
N ASP A 455 14.09 -10.65 -5.15
CA ASP A 455 13.63 -9.71 -4.12
C ASP A 455 14.61 -8.54 -3.96
N GLU A 456 14.21 -7.46 -3.28
CA GLU A 456 15.00 -6.24 -3.11
C GLU A 456 16.34 -6.49 -2.41
N PHE A 457 16.42 -7.55 -1.61
CA PHE A 457 17.61 -7.96 -0.86
C PHE A 457 18.31 -9.17 -1.50
N ARG A 458 17.92 -9.63 -2.70
CA ARG A 458 18.58 -10.73 -3.43
C ARG A 458 18.82 -11.97 -2.55
N GLN A 459 17.88 -12.31 -1.67
CA GLN A 459 18.04 -13.39 -0.68
C GLN A 459 17.15 -14.61 -0.93
N ASN A 460 16.17 -14.50 -1.83
CA ASN A 460 15.33 -15.62 -2.23
C ASN A 460 16.13 -16.65 -3.03
N GLN A 461 16.71 -17.60 -2.31
CA GLN A 461 17.53 -18.67 -2.88
C GLN A 461 16.78 -19.53 -3.90
N GLU A 462 15.47 -19.74 -3.72
CA GLU A 462 14.68 -20.51 -4.69
C GLU A 462 14.62 -19.77 -6.04
N MET A 463 14.37 -18.46 -6.02
CA MET A 463 14.36 -17.64 -7.23
C MET A 463 15.75 -17.54 -7.88
N LEU A 464 16.81 -17.41 -7.07
CA LEU A 464 18.19 -17.40 -7.56
C LEU A 464 18.51 -18.71 -8.30
N MET A 465 18.23 -19.86 -7.69
CA MET A 465 18.46 -21.17 -8.32
C MET A 465 17.58 -21.40 -9.57
N ARG A 466 16.35 -20.87 -9.57
CA ARG A 466 15.41 -21.08 -10.67
C ARG A 466 15.72 -20.22 -11.88
N TRP A 467 16.10 -18.96 -11.70
CA TRP A 467 16.12 -17.99 -12.80
C TRP A 467 17.50 -17.42 -13.12
N PHE A 468 18.49 -17.58 -12.23
CA PHE A 468 19.83 -17.02 -12.42
C PHE A 468 20.84 -18.11 -12.73
N ASN A 469 21.85 -17.76 -13.54
CA ASN A 469 22.98 -18.63 -13.85
C ASN A 469 24.01 -18.62 -12.70
N ALA A 470 24.98 -19.53 -12.76
CA ALA A 470 26.04 -19.62 -11.75
C ALA A 470 26.92 -18.35 -11.65
N ASP A 471 26.95 -17.52 -12.69
CA ASP A 471 27.65 -16.22 -12.71
C ASP A 471 26.81 -15.07 -12.10
N GLY A 472 25.61 -15.37 -11.58
CA GLY A 472 24.70 -14.40 -10.99
C GLY A 472 23.87 -13.59 -11.99
N LYS A 473 24.02 -13.83 -13.31
CA LYS A 473 23.20 -13.15 -14.33
C LYS A 473 21.85 -13.84 -14.49
N LEU A 474 20.82 -13.06 -14.80
CA LEU A 474 19.50 -13.60 -15.12
C LEU A 474 19.55 -14.44 -16.40
N ASN A 475 18.96 -15.63 -16.36
CA ASN A 475 18.70 -16.42 -17.55
C ASN A 475 17.45 -15.90 -18.26
N THR A 476 17.63 -14.89 -19.11
CA THR A 476 16.55 -14.17 -19.80
C THR A 476 15.69 -15.10 -20.64
N GLU A 477 16.30 -16.03 -21.39
CA GLU A 477 15.58 -16.99 -22.23
C GLU A 477 14.65 -17.89 -21.40
N LYS A 478 15.14 -18.36 -20.24
CA LYS A 478 14.35 -19.18 -19.33
C LYS A 478 13.16 -18.41 -18.75
N VAL A 479 13.33 -17.13 -18.42
CA VAL A 479 12.23 -16.27 -17.94
C VAL A 479 11.21 -16.02 -19.05
N LYS A 480 11.68 -15.68 -20.26
CA LYS A 480 10.81 -15.46 -21.45
C LYS A 480 10.02 -16.71 -21.84
N ALA A 481 10.55 -17.89 -21.56
CA ALA A 481 9.88 -19.17 -21.83
C ALA A 481 8.75 -19.52 -20.83
N THR A 482 8.61 -18.80 -19.72
CA THR A 482 7.53 -19.05 -18.76
C THR A 482 6.16 -18.75 -19.36
N ARG A 483 5.17 -19.59 -19.05
CA ARG A 483 3.83 -19.47 -19.64
C ARG A 483 2.98 -18.38 -19.01
N ASN A 484 3.18 -18.12 -17.74
CA ASN A 484 2.39 -17.17 -16.96
C ASN A 484 3.13 -16.75 -15.69
N LEU A 485 2.58 -15.74 -15.01
CA LEU A 485 3.13 -15.22 -13.76
C LEU A 485 3.15 -16.28 -12.66
N TYR A 486 2.18 -17.19 -12.64
CA TYR A 486 2.16 -18.29 -11.67
C TYR A 486 3.47 -19.07 -11.71
N GLU A 487 3.86 -19.54 -12.89
CA GLU A 487 5.13 -20.26 -13.08
C GLU A 487 6.35 -19.42 -12.69
N LEU A 488 6.29 -18.10 -12.87
CA LEU A 488 7.42 -17.21 -12.63
C LEU A 488 7.63 -16.87 -11.14
N ILE A 489 6.56 -16.59 -10.39
CA ILE A 489 6.66 -15.95 -9.05
C ILE A 489 6.03 -16.74 -7.89
N THR A 490 5.46 -17.92 -8.10
CA THR A 490 5.00 -18.77 -6.98
C THR A 490 6.12 -19.66 -6.43
N PRO A 491 6.20 -19.85 -5.10
CA PRO A 491 7.21 -20.72 -4.48
C PRO A 491 6.90 -22.21 -4.68
N SER A 492 7.87 -23.06 -4.34
CA SER A 492 7.60 -24.47 -4.03
C SER A 492 6.67 -24.63 -2.81
N PRO A 493 5.96 -25.76 -2.67
CA PRO A 493 5.22 -26.11 -1.46
C PRO A 493 6.04 -25.98 -0.18
N GLU A 494 7.28 -26.46 -0.18
CA GLU A 494 8.17 -26.46 0.97
C GLU A 494 8.48 -25.02 1.41
N ARG A 495 8.82 -24.16 0.45
CA ARG A 495 9.07 -22.74 0.71
C ARG A 495 7.80 -22.01 1.18
N ALA A 496 6.64 -22.30 0.58
CA ALA A 496 5.36 -21.72 1.00
C ALA A 496 5.08 -22.01 2.48
N LEU A 497 5.22 -23.28 2.89
CA LEU A 497 5.00 -23.69 4.28
C LEU A 497 6.04 -23.07 5.22
N ALA A 498 7.31 -23.00 4.81
CA ALA A 498 8.35 -22.34 5.61
C ALA A 498 8.05 -20.85 5.84
N LEU A 499 7.65 -20.11 4.79
CA LEU A 499 7.30 -18.69 4.89
C LEU A 499 6.07 -18.46 5.78
N ASN A 500 5.05 -19.32 5.66
CA ASN A 500 3.87 -19.25 6.54
C ASN A 500 4.24 -19.47 8.01
N LYS A 501 5.13 -20.43 8.32
CA LYS A 501 5.62 -20.68 9.68
C LYS A 501 6.46 -19.52 10.21
N ALA A 502 7.31 -18.94 9.36
CA ALA A 502 8.11 -17.77 9.73
C ALA A 502 7.20 -16.57 10.05
N TYR A 503 6.19 -16.31 9.22
CA TYR A 503 5.21 -15.27 9.52
C TYR A 503 4.44 -15.56 10.82
N LEU A 504 4.04 -16.81 11.06
CA LEU A 504 3.37 -17.20 12.32
C LEU A 504 4.22 -16.86 13.55
N SER A 505 5.56 -16.95 13.48
CA SER A 505 6.40 -16.50 14.61
C SER A 505 6.30 -14.99 14.87
N ILE A 506 6.26 -14.14 13.83
CA ILE A 506 5.97 -12.69 13.96
C ILE A 506 4.60 -12.46 14.59
N VAL A 507 3.58 -13.23 14.18
CA VAL A 507 2.23 -13.16 14.78
C VAL A 507 2.28 -13.49 16.27
N LYS A 508 3.02 -14.54 16.68
CA LYS A 508 3.13 -14.91 18.11
C LYS A 508 3.91 -13.88 18.93
N GLU A 509 4.95 -13.30 18.35
CA GLU A 509 5.75 -12.23 18.96
C GLU A 509 5.01 -10.89 19.01
N GLN A 510 3.99 -10.70 18.15
CA GLN A 510 3.38 -9.40 17.86
C GLN A 510 4.43 -8.34 17.51
N SER A 511 5.47 -8.74 16.75
CA SER A 511 6.65 -7.93 16.45
C SER A 511 6.50 -7.02 15.22
N TYR A 512 5.28 -6.69 14.79
CA TYR A 512 5.04 -5.94 13.54
C TYR A 512 5.67 -4.53 13.51
N LEU A 513 5.91 -3.90 14.67
CA LEU A 513 6.66 -2.65 14.76
C LEU A 513 8.10 -2.78 14.26
N PHE A 514 8.64 -4.00 14.28
CA PHE A 514 9.98 -4.34 13.80
C PHE A 514 10.00 -4.79 12.34
N GLY A 515 8.87 -4.72 11.64
CA GLY A 515 8.71 -5.14 10.24
C GLY A 515 7.78 -6.34 10.10
N ARG A 516 7.20 -6.52 8.90
CA ARG A 516 6.21 -7.58 8.63
C ARG A 516 6.77 -8.68 7.73
N ASP A 517 7.98 -8.48 7.22
CA ASP A 517 8.67 -9.39 6.31
C ASP A 517 9.08 -10.66 7.03
N ALA A 518 8.53 -11.80 6.60
CA ALA A 518 8.85 -13.11 7.14
C ALA A 518 10.11 -13.67 6.47
N THR A 519 11.27 -13.20 6.88
CA THR A 519 12.56 -13.74 6.43
C THR A 519 12.79 -15.14 7.03
N LEU A 520 13.24 -16.10 6.22
CA LEU A 520 13.59 -17.44 6.71
C LEU A 520 14.93 -17.42 7.45
N VAL A 521 15.87 -16.67 6.90
CA VAL A 521 17.24 -16.45 7.41
C VAL A 521 17.52 -14.95 7.46
N LYS A 522 18.55 -14.53 8.19
CA LYS A 522 18.98 -13.12 8.24
C LYS A 522 19.20 -12.54 6.83
N ALA A 523 18.60 -11.39 6.56
CA ALA A 523 18.88 -10.64 5.34
C ALA A 523 20.31 -10.09 5.35
N HIS A 524 21.04 -10.33 4.26
CA HIS A 524 22.46 -9.98 4.14
C HIS A 524 22.70 -8.72 3.29
N ASN A 525 21.85 -8.52 2.29
CA ASN A 525 21.93 -7.48 1.26
C ASN A 525 21.08 -6.26 1.63
N VAL A 526 21.03 -5.97 2.93
CA VAL A 526 20.35 -4.85 3.57
C VAL A 526 21.30 -4.16 4.54
N LEU A 527 21.19 -2.84 4.64
CA LEU A 527 21.98 -1.97 5.51
C LEU A 527 21.36 -1.99 6.92
N GLU A 528 22.20 -2.21 7.93
CA GLU A 528 21.82 -1.96 9.34
C GLU A 528 21.92 -0.46 9.66
N GLN A 529 22.84 0.24 8.99
CA GLN A 529 23.01 1.68 9.06
C GLN A 529 23.44 2.22 7.70
N VAL A 530 22.90 3.39 7.34
CA VAL A 530 23.30 4.22 6.20
C VAL A 530 24.38 5.21 6.64
N ASN A 531 25.46 5.31 5.88
CA ASN A 531 26.58 6.22 6.07
C ASN A 531 27.36 6.41 4.75
N ASP A 532 28.35 7.29 4.78
CA ASP A 532 29.12 7.71 3.59
C ASP A 532 29.96 6.59 2.95
N SER A 533 30.05 5.40 3.56
CA SER A 533 30.73 4.26 2.95
C SER A 533 29.91 3.56 1.86
N GLN A 534 28.61 3.84 1.76
CA GLN A 534 27.78 3.27 0.70
C GLN A 534 28.08 3.94 -0.64
N GLN A 535 28.41 3.11 -1.63
CA GLN A 535 28.58 3.59 -2.99
C GLN A 535 27.23 4.06 -3.54
N PRO A 536 27.11 5.33 -4.01
CA PRO A 536 25.93 5.78 -4.71
C PRO A 536 25.66 4.90 -5.93
N LEU A 537 24.39 4.70 -6.25
CA LEU A 537 24.02 3.97 -7.45
C LEU A 537 24.48 4.76 -8.68
N LYS A 538 25.22 4.13 -9.58
CA LYS A 538 25.78 4.84 -10.74
C LYS A 538 24.68 5.30 -11.71
N PRO A 539 24.86 6.43 -12.43
CA PRO A 539 23.83 6.96 -13.33
C PRO A 539 23.29 5.96 -14.36
N GLU A 540 24.14 5.09 -14.91
CA GLU A 540 23.76 4.03 -15.86
C GLU A 540 22.83 2.96 -15.28
N HIS A 541 22.72 2.89 -13.96
CA HIS A 541 21.83 1.99 -13.24
C HIS A 541 20.61 2.70 -12.65
N ARG A 542 20.41 3.99 -12.94
CA ARG A 542 19.21 4.77 -12.58
C ARG A 542 18.24 4.72 -13.76
N TYR A 543 16.98 4.39 -13.51
CA TYR A 543 16.02 4.11 -14.58
C TYR A 543 14.77 4.99 -14.44
N VAL A 544 14.31 5.51 -15.58
CA VAL A 544 12.94 6.05 -15.70
C VAL A 544 12.01 4.86 -15.95
N TRP A 545 10.92 4.80 -15.20
CA TRP A 545 9.98 3.68 -15.24
C TRP A 545 8.57 4.15 -14.94
N ASP A 546 7.62 3.61 -15.70
CA ASP A 546 6.19 3.81 -15.47
C ASP A 546 5.59 2.53 -14.88
N MET A 547 4.87 2.65 -13.77
CA MET A 547 4.18 1.52 -13.16
C MET A 547 3.07 0.93 -14.03
N GLN A 548 2.53 1.69 -14.99
CA GLN A 548 1.53 1.19 -15.92
C GLN A 548 2.11 0.10 -16.83
N LEU A 549 1.27 -0.90 -17.10
CA LEU A 549 1.63 -2.07 -17.88
C LEU A 549 1.05 -1.97 -19.30
N ALA A 550 1.86 -2.32 -20.29
CA ALA A 550 1.49 -2.34 -21.70
C ALA A 550 0.77 -3.67 -22.05
N TRP A 551 -0.39 -3.90 -21.45
CA TRP A 551 -1.25 -5.03 -21.81
C TRP A 551 -1.76 -4.90 -23.25
N THR A 552 -1.67 -5.98 -24.01
CA THR A 552 -2.34 -6.09 -25.31
C THR A 552 -3.80 -6.49 -25.09
N GLU A 553 -4.75 -5.69 -25.58
CA GLU A 553 -6.18 -6.03 -25.51
C GLU A 553 -6.55 -7.24 -26.38
#